data_AF-A0A7C5S4W2-F1
#
_entry.id   AF-A0A7C5S4W2-F1
#
_cell.length_a   1.000
_cell.length_b   1.000
_cell.length_c   1.000
_cell.angle_alpha   90.00
_cell.angle_beta   90.00
_cell.angle_gamma   90.00
#
_symmetry.space_group_name_H-M   'P 1'
#
loop_
_entity.id
_entity.type
_entity.pdbx_description
1 polymer ?
#
loop_
_entity_poly.entity_id
_entity_poly.type
_entity_poly.pdbx_seq_one_letter_code
_entity_poly.pdbx_strand_id
1 'polypeptide(L)'
;MRIEEDFTGKLEVPENALYGIHALRAKNNFPDQTPFPMEWYKAMGFVKKACYLTCKHFVQAARERYGKKELPIALPDKKILDNLIEAS
;
A
#
# COMPACT_ATOMS: atom_id res chain seq x y z
N MET A 1 10.93 -9.68 15.79
CA MET A 1 10.09 -8.50 16.10
C MET A 1 10.77 -7.36 15.38
N ARG A 2 10.03 -6.59 14.59
CA ARG A 2 10.54 -5.39 13.92
C ARG A 2 10.01 -4.14 14.58
N ILE A 3 10.83 -3.11 14.69
CA ILE A 3 10.42 -1.82 15.26
C ILE A 3 9.91 -0.94 14.13
N GLU A 4 8.67 -0.47 14.25
CA GLU A 4 8.10 0.54 13.36
C GLU A 4 7.84 1.83 14.13
N GLU A 5 7.85 2.96 13.42
CA GLU A 5 7.69 4.31 13.97
C GLU A 5 6.64 5.07 13.18
N ASP A 6 5.73 5.74 13.90
CA ASP A 6 4.83 6.75 13.36
C ASP A 6 4.89 8.02 14.20
N PHE A 7 4.07 9.02 13.88
CA PHE A 7 4.00 10.28 14.62
C PHE A 7 3.75 10.11 16.13
N THR A 8 3.12 9.01 16.56
CA THR A 8 2.81 8.75 17.97
C THR A 8 3.88 7.91 18.68
N GLY A 9 5.00 7.63 18.01
CA GLY A 9 6.15 6.92 18.55
C GLY A 9 6.34 5.52 17.98
N LYS A 10 7.10 4.69 18.69
CA LYS A 10 7.57 3.37 18.22
C LYS A 10 6.77 2.22 18.81
N LEU A 11 6.58 1.15 18.04
CA LEU A 11 6.01 -0.12 18.51
C LEU A 11 6.75 -1.32 17.89
N GLU A 12 6.73 -2.44 18.60
CA GLU A 12 7.21 -3.73 18.08
C GLU A 12 6.09 -4.47 17.34
N VAL A 13 6.34 -4.78 16.07
CA VAL A 13 5.44 -5.55 15.20
C VAL A 13 6.02 -6.95 14.97
N PRO A 14 5.21 -8.03 14.97
CA PRO A 14 5.70 -9.37 14.66
C PRO A 14 6.38 -9.45 13.30
N GLU A 15 7.51 -10.18 13.21
CA GLU A 15 8.34 -10.23 12.00
C GLU A 15 7.55 -10.64 10.76
N ASN A 16 6.75 -11.69 10.91
CA ASN A 16 6.02 -12.32 9.81
C ASN A 16 4.63 -11.70 9.56
N ALA A 17 4.26 -10.65 10.29
CA ALA A 17 2.99 -9.96 10.07
C ALA A 17 3.07 -9.05 8.85
N LEU A 18 2.08 -9.13 7.95
CA LEU A 18 1.97 -8.25 6.79
C LEU A 18 1.36 -6.88 7.11
N TYR A 19 0.80 -6.70 8.31
CA TYR A 19 0.30 -5.41 8.79
C TYR A 19 1.41 -4.59 9.45
N GLY A 20 1.28 -3.26 9.46
CA GLY A 20 2.23 -2.35 10.11
C GLY A 20 1.72 -1.72 11.41
N ILE A 21 2.46 -0.71 11.89
CA ILE A 21 2.22 0.00 13.17
C ILE A 21 0.80 0.53 13.31
N HIS A 22 0.22 1.10 12.26
CA HIS A 22 -1.12 1.70 12.33
C HIS A 22 -2.22 0.66 12.58
N ALA A 23 -2.08 -0.55 12.01
CA ALA A 23 -3.02 -1.63 12.27
C ALA A 23 -2.89 -2.15 13.71
N LEU A 24 -1.66 -2.27 14.21
CA LEU A 24 -1.40 -2.67 15.59
C LEU A 24 -1.94 -1.63 16.59
N ARG A 25 -1.77 -0.33 16.32
CA ARG A 25 -2.34 0.75 17.12
C ARG A 25 -3.86 0.72 17.11
N ALA A 26 -4.48 0.53 15.95
CA ALA A 26 -5.93 0.41 15.87
C ALA A 26 -6.43 -0.75 16.75
N LYS A 27 -5.77 -1.92 16.67
CA LYS A 27 -6.10 -3.07 17.52
C LYS A 27 -5.98 -2.77 19.03
N ASN A 28 -5.00 -1.97 19.45
CA ASN A 28 -4.81 -1.63 20.85
C ASN A 28 -5.77 -0.53 21.35
N ASN A 29 -6.14 0.41 20.47
CA ASN A 29 -6.96 1.57 20.82
C ASN A 29 -8.46 1.28 20.76
N PHE A 30 -8.89 0.35 19.92
CA PHE A 30 -10.29 -0.01 19.76
C PHE A 30 -10.58 -1.37 20.41
N PRO A 31 -11.52 -1.46 21.37
CA PRO A 31 -11.78 -2.69 22.12
C PRO A 31 -12.50 -3.76 21.29
N ASP A 32 -13.19 -3.38 20.22
CA ASP A 32 -13.89 -4.31 19.33
C ASP A 32 -12.89 -5.16 18.54
N GLN A 33 -13.10 -6.47 18.55
CA GLN A 33 -12.29 -7.46 17.85
C GLN A 33 -13.07 -8.14 16.71
N THR A 34 -14.27 -7.66 16.41
CA THR A 34 -15.10 -8.18 15.31
C THR A 34 -14.36 -7.97 13.99
N PRO A 35 -14.04 -9.04 13.24
CA PRO A 35 -13.40 -8.88 11.94
C PRO A 35 -14.38 -8.26 10.95
N PHE A 36 -13.85 -7.54 9.96
CA PHE A 36 -14.69 -7.12 8.85
C PHE A 36 -15.18 -8.34 8.06
N PRO A 37 -16.34 -8.25 7.39
CA PRO A 37 -16.77 -9.28 6.45
C PRO A 37 -15.69 -9.52 5.38
N MET A 38 -15.56 -10.75 4.90
CA MET A 38 -14.54 -11.14 3.92
C MET A 38 -14.64 -10.29 2.64
N GLU A 39 -15.85 -9.94 2.26
CA GLU A 39 -16.19 -9.10 1.11
C GLU A 39 -15.57 -7.70 1.23
N TRP A 40 -15.46 -7.18 2.45
CA TRP A 40 -14.85 -5.88 2.71
C TRP A 40 -13.35 -5.91 2.38
N TYR A 41 -12.63 -6.96 2.81
CA TYR A 41 -11.21 -7.12 2.46
C TYR A 41 -11.00 -7.29 0.95
N LYS A 42 -11.86 -8.07 0.28
CA LYS A 42 -11.83 -8.22 -1.19
C LYS A 42 -12.08 -6.90 -1.91
N ALA A 43 -13.06 -6.12 -1.44
CA ALA A 43 -13.36 -4.80 -1.98
C ALA A 43 -12.15 -3.85 -1.86
N MET A 44 -11.45 -3.89 -0.72
CA MET A 44 -10.20 -3.12 -0.56
C MET A 44 -9.10 -3.55 -1.53
N GLY A 45 -8.98 -4.85 -1.82
CA GLY A 45 -8.09 -5.37 -2.87
C GLY A 45 -8.42 -4.78 -4.23
N PHE A 46 -9.69 -4.78 -4.63
CA PHE A 46 -10.13 -4.17 -5.90
C PHE A 46 -9.83 -2.67 -5.97
N VAL A 47 -10.07 -1.91 -4.90
CA VAL A 47 -9.75 -0.48 -4.85
C VAL A 47 -8.25 -0.25 -5.07
N LYS A 48 -7.40 -1.01 -4.38
CA LYS A 48 -5.94 -0.90 -4.53
C LYS A 48 -5.48 -1.30 -5.93
N LYS A 49 -6.03 -2.38 -6.49
CA LYS A 49 -5.76 -2.80 -7.87
C LYS A 49 -6.08 -1.71 -8.87
N ALA A 50 -7.24 -1.07 -8.75
CA ALA A 50 -7.65 0.03 -9.62
C ALA A 50 -6.69 1.24 -9.51
N CYS A 51 -6.26 1.59 -8.29
CA CYS A 51 -5.24 2.61 -8.07
C CYS A 51 -3.90 2.26 -8.76
N TYR A 52 -3.43 1.01 -8.62
CA TYR A 52 -2.16 0.59 -9.21
C TYR A 52 -2.21 0.55 -10.74
N LEU A 53 -3.31 0.06 -11.33
CA LEU A 53 -3.54 0.12 -12.77
C LEU A 53 -3.55 1.56 -13.29
N THR A 54 -4.23 2.46 -12.59
CA THR A 54 -4.27 3.88 -12.92
C THR A 54 -2.88 4.50 -12.87
N CYS A 55 -2.10 4.19 -11.83
CA CYS A 55 -0.73 4.64 -11.70
C CYS A 55 0.15 4.12 -12.85
N LYS A 56 -0.02 2.85 -13.26
CA LYS A 56 0.72 2.24 -14.37
C LYS A 56 0.44 2.95 -15.69
N HIS A 57 -0.83 3.23 -15.97
CA HIS A 57 -1.22 3.98 -17.16
C HIS A 57 -0.68 5.40 -17.15
N PHE A 58 -0.72 6.07 -15.99
CA PHE A 58 -0.14 7.40 -15.84
C PHE A 58 1.38 7.39 -16.11
N VAL A 59 2.12 6.46 -15.51
CA VAL A 59 3.57 6.30 -15.70
C VAL A 59 3.89 6.08 -17.18
N GLN A 60 3.11 5.23 -17.86
CA GLN A 60 3.27 4.97 -19.29
C GLN A 60 3.03 6.23 -20.12
N ALA A 61 1.88 6.90 -19.94
CA ALA A 61 1.53 8.10 -20.68
C ALA A 61 2.52 9.25 -20.43
N ALA A 62 3.03 9.40 -19.20
CA ALA A 62 4.04 10.39 -18.87
C ALA A 62 5.36 10.11 -19.59
N ARG A 63 5.81 8.84 -19.63
CA ARG A 63 7.03 8.46 -20.36
C ARG A 63 6.90 8.65 -21.87
N GLU A 64 5.74 8.33 -22.43
CA GLU A 64 5.46 8.54 -23.86
C GLU A 64 5.45 10.03 -24.23
N ARG A 65 4.84 10.87 -23.39
CA ARG A 65 4.71 12.32 -23.65
C ARG A 65 6.01 13.11 -23.42
N TYR A 66 6.77 12.77 -22.38
CA TYR A 66 7.93 13.56 -21.95
C TYR A 66 9.28 12.89 -22.25
N GLY A 67 9.28 11.62 -22.67
CA GLY A 67 10.49 10.90 -23.09
C GLY A 67 11.50 10.75 -21.96
N LYS A 68 12.75 11.15 -22.22
CA LYS A 68 13.87 11.12 -21.26
C LYS A 68 13.95 12.33 -20.35
N LYS A 69 13.01 13.30 -20.46
CA LYS A 69 13.01 14.47 -19.57
C LYS A 69 12.73 14.02 -18.15
N GLU A 70 13.50 14.53 -17.20
CA GLU A 70 13.21 14.33 -15.78
C GLU A 70 11.84 14.94 -15.47
N LEU A 71 10.99 14.13 -14.86
CA LEU A 71 9.71 14.58 -14.36
C LEU A 71 9.89 15.12 -12.94
N PRO A 72 9.19 16.19 -12.55
CA PRO A 72 9.27 16.76 -11.19
C PRO A 72 8.58 15.88 -10.13
N ILE A 73 8.39 14.60 -10.42
CA ILE A 73 7.72 13.62 -9.57
C ILE A 73 8.49 12.30 -9.64
N ALA A 74 8.57 11.61 -8.49
CA ALA A 74 9.07 10.25 -8.44
C ALA A 74 8.05 9.30 -9.06
N LEU A 75 8.48 8.50 -10.04
CA LEU A 75 7.65 7.44 -10.62
C LEU A 75 7.99 6.11 -9.95
N PRO A 76 6.99 5.26 -9.65
CA PRO A 76 7.24 3.94 -9.10
C PRO A 76 7.98 3.04 -10.11
N ASP A 77 8.76 2.11 -9.57
CA ASP A 77 9.38 1.05 -10.37
C ASP A 77 8.30 0.16 -11.01
N LYS A 78 8.56 -0.24 -12.26
CA LYS A 78 7.60 -1.04 -13.04
C LYS A 78 7.36 -2.41 -12.39
N LYS A 79 8.41 -3.09 -11.96
CA LYS A 79 8.32 -4.45 -11.38
C LYS A 79 7.58 -4.40 -10.05
N ILE A 80 7.85 -3.39 -9.22
CA ILE A 80 7.10 -3.17 -7.97
C ILE A 80 5.61 -2.98 -8.28
N LEU A 81 5.27 -2.14 -9.25
CA LEU A 81 3.87 -1.86 -9.57
C LEU A 81 3.15 -3.08 -10.17
N ASP A 82 3.82 -3.86 -11.02
CA ASP A 82 3.29 -5.09 -11.58
C ASP A 82 2.99 -6.12 -10.48
N ASN A 83 3.91 -6.30 -9.52
CA ASN A 83 3.71 -7.18 -8.37
C ASN A 83 2.52 -6.74 -7.48
N LEU A 84 2.35 -5.43 -7.28
CA LEU A 84 1.22 -4.90 -6.50
C LEU A 84 -0.13 -5.15 -7.19
N ILE A 85 -0.19 -5.06 -8.52
CA ILE A 85 -1.40 -5.36 -9.30
C ILE A 85 -1.75 -6.85 -9.23
N GLU A 86 -0.76 -7.73 -9.27
CA GLU A 86 -0.94 -9.18 -9.19
C GLU A 86 -1.38 -9.63 -7.80
N ALA A 87 -0.82 -9.03 -6.75
CA ALA A 87 -1.14 -9.35 -5.36
C ALA A 87 -2.49 -8.80 -4.87
N SER A 88 -3.14 -7.90 -5.64
CA SER A 88 -4.44 -7.28 -5.32
C SER A 88 -5.62 -8.00 -5.97
#